data_AF-A0A7S0TUN6-F1
#
_entry.id   AF-A0A7S0TUN6-F1
#
_cell.length_a   1.000
_cell.length_b   1.000
_cell.length_c   1.000
_cell.angle_alpha   90.00
_cell.angle_beta   90.00
_cell.angle_gamma   90.00
#
_symmetry.space_group_name_H-M   'P 1'
#
loop_
_entity.id
_entity.type
_entity.pdbx_description
1 polymer ?
#
loop_
_entity_poly.entity_id
_entity_poly.type
_entity_poly.pdbx_seq_one_letter_code
_entity_poly.pdbx_strand_id
1 'polypeptide(L)'
;AMGCTYNPSLYITRDSTFITTPQGNATSDPTRCLIDSTGACIPAAAPWPDFFQLPVLMLMLITLLNDGTLISIGYDYVKPSKMPERWNFVALFCIAGVLGAVACASSLLLLWAALDSNNPSGLFAGVGIPPIEYGKIITSIYLKVSLSDFLTLFSARTQGEFFWSVLPSPILLTAAGISLVISTILACVWPVGMLDRLPVMGLALGEYKLLPLWIWLYCLLCWLIQDALKVLCIFLIESTGLFSYENPHAKKLNHSRLGAGSFKAT
;
A
#
# COMPACT_ATOMS: atom_id res chain seq x y z
N ALA A 1 -2.43 25.47 41.64
CA ALA A 1 -3.63 26.14 41.08
C ALA A 1 -3.17 27.39 40.34
N MET A 2 -2.95 27.28 39.03
CA MET A 2 -2.78 28.41 38.12
C MET A 2 -3.62 28.08 36.89
N GLY A 3 -4.63 28.92 36.64
CA GLY A 3 -5.58 28.75 35.57
C GLY A 3 -5.04 29.21 34.23
N CYS A 4 -5.46 28.55 33.17
CA CYS A 4 -5.40 29.06 31.81
C CYS A 4 -6.83 29.43 31.41
N THR A 5 -7.14 30.73 31.40
CA THR A 5 -8.30 31.31 30.73
C THR A 5 -7.99 31.43 29.23
N TYR A 6 -8.81 30.82 28.37
CA TYR A 6 -8.70 30.99 26.92
C TYR A 6 -9.93 31.72 26.37
N ASN A 7 -9.67 32.70 25.50
CA ASN A 7 -10.56 33.69 24.93
C ASN A 7 -11.11 33.17 23.58
N PRO A 8 -12.44 33.17 23.33
CA PRO A 8 -12.99 32.63 22.08
C PRO A 8 -13.13 33.74 21.05
N SER A 9 -12.17 33.86 20.13
CA SER A 9 -12.36 34.65 18.91
C SER A 9 -11.45 34.11 17.81
N LEU A 10 -12.09 33.83 16.67
CA LEU A 10 -11.51 33.65 15.33
C LEU A 10 -10.97 32.25 14.92
N TYR A 11 -11.87 31.53 14.23
CA TYR A 11 -11.71 30.96 12.87
C TYR A 11 -11.38 29.47 12.67
N ILE A 12 -12.31 28.88 11.88
CA ILE A 12 -12.29 27.65 11.06
C ILE A 12 -12.45 26.33 11.83
N THR A 13 -13.72 25.94 11.97
CA THR A 13 -14.19 24.63 12.43
C THR A 13 -13.77 23.52 11.45
N ARG A 14 -12.59 22.93 11.69
CA ARG A 14 -12.28 21.52 11.37
C ARG A 14 -12.75 20.67 12.56
N ASP A 15 -14.06 20.62 12.79
CA ASP A 15 -14.64 19.79 13.83
C ASP A 15 -14.63 18.32 13.39
N SER A 16 -13.56 17.62 13.73
CA SER A 16 -13.54 16.16 13.82
C SER A 16 -12.79 15.80 15.08
N THR A 17 -13.52 15.88 16.19
CA THR A 17 -13.11 15.54 17.55
C THR A 17 -12.62 14.10 17.62
N PHE A 18 -11.47 13.90 18.25
CA PHE A 18 -10.90 12.61 18.58
C PHE A 18 -11.81 11.83 19.55
N ILE A 19 -12.07 10.57 19.22
CA ILE A 19 -12.60 9.52 20.09
C ILE A 19 -14.11 9.64 20.39
N THR A 20 -14.91 8.84 19.67
CA THR A 20 -16.14 8.29 20.26
C THR A 20 -15.78 7.15 21.22
N THR A 21 -15.99 7.32 22.52
CA THR A 21 -15.91 6.23 23.52
C THR A 21 -17.04 5.20 23.29
N PRO A 22 -16.87 3.91 23.64
CA PRO A 22 -17.85 2.84 23.38
C PRO A 22 -19.09 2.88 24.31
N GLN A 23 -19.37 4.03 24.92
CA GLN A 23 -20.63 4.32 25.58
C GLN A 23 -21.10 5.66 25.02
N GLY A 24 -22.31 5.66 24.45
CA GLY A 24 -22.93 6.82 23.80
C GLY A 24 -23.23 7.97 24.76
N ASN A 25 -22.17 8.62 25.25
CA ASN A 25 -22.20 9.92 25.89
C ASN A 25 -20.92 10.65 25.46
N ALA A 26 -21.10 11.70 24.65
CA ALA A 26 -20.04 12.66 24.37
C ALA A 26 -19.73 13.42 25.67
N THR A 27 -18.86 12.87 26.50
CA THR A 27 -18.27 13.62 27.61
C THR A 27 -17.16 14.48 27.05
N SER A 28 -17.49 15.74 26.81
CA SER A 28 -16.57 16.85 26.59
C SER A 28 -15.76 17.15 27.86
N ASP A 29 -15.02 16.18 28.40
CA ASP A 29 -14.17 16.37 29.57
C ASP A 29 -12.77 16.81 29.11
N PRO A 30 -12.39 18.10 29.21
CA PRO A 30 -11.13 18.65 28.71
C PRO A 30 -9.90 18.17 29.49
N THR A 31 -10.09 17.34 30.52
CA THR A 31 -9.04 16.83 31.42
C THR A 31 -8.43 15.50 31.01
N ARG A 32 -8.96 14.80 29.99
CA ARG A 32 -8.32 13.59 29.46
C ARG A 32 -7.36 13.93 28.31
N CYS A 33 -6.07 13.71 28.55
CA CYS A 33 -5.04 13.81 27.54
C CYS A 33 -4.40 12.44 27.28
N LEU A 34 -4.01 12.21 26.03
CA LEU A 34 -3.17 11.07 25.70
C LEU A 34 -1.73 11.43 26.07
N ILE A 35 -1.07 10.51 26.77
CA ILE A 35 0.33 10.68 27.18
C ILE A 35 1.20 10.12 26.06
N ASP A 36 2.05 10.97 25.49
CA ASP A 36 3.08 10.57 24.52
C ASP A 36 4.21 9.77 25.23
N SER A 37 4.99 9.04 24.43
CA SER A 37 6.26 8.38 24.80
C SER A 37 7.25 9.28 25.58
N THR A 38 7.12 10.60 25.46
CA THR A 38 7.90 11.62 26.19
C THR A 38 7.27 12.06 27.52
N GLY A 39 6.10 11.53 27.89
CA GLY A 39 5.35 11.93 29.08
C GLY A 39 4.51 13.20 28.91
N ALA A 40 4.45 13.77 27.70
CA ALA A 40 3.67 14.98 27.41
C ALA A 40 2.16 14.69 27.29
N CYS A 41 1.34 15.55 27.89
CA CYS A 41 -0.13 15.49 27.89
C CYS A 41 -0.67 16.26 26.67
N ILE A 42 -1.16 15.54 25.65
CA ILE A 42 -1.76 16.14 24.45
C ILE A 42 -3.29 16.18 24.63
N PRO A 43 -3.93 17.37 24.57
CA PRO A 43 -5.37 17.49 24.74
C PRO A 43 -6.12 16.69 23.68
N ALA A 44 -7.18 15.96 24.09
CA ALA A 44 -7.96 15.13 23.18
C ALA A 44 -8.52 15.93 21.99
N ALA A 45 -8.84 17.21 22.14
CA ALA A 45 -9.38 18.05 21.07
C ALA A 45 -8.32 18.86 20.29
N ALA A 46 -7.19 18.25 19.94
CA ALA A 46 -6.19 18.91 19.09
C ALA A 46 -6.64 18.94 17.62
N PRO A 47 -6.42 20.07 16.88
CA PRO A 47 -6.70 20.12 15.45
C PRO A 47 -5.78 19.18 14.67
N TRP A 48 -6.20 18.76 13.48
CA TRP A 48 -5.37 17.92 12.61
C TRP A 48 -4.09 18.66 12.21
N PRO A 49 -2.95 17.97 12.16
CA PRO A 49 -1.69 18.58 11.75
C PRO A 49 -1.73 19.01 10.28
N ASP A 50 -0.96 20.04 9.92
CA ASP A 50 -0.88 20.56 8.56
C ASP A 50 -0.22 19.57 7.57
N PHE A 51 0.60 18.66 8.09
CA PHE A 51 1.34 17.68 7.30
C PHE A 51 1.06 16.26 7.82
N PHE A 52 0.80 15.34 6.90
CA PHE A 52 0.68 13.93 7.22
C PHE A 52 2.07 13.32 7.45
N GLN A 53 2.21 12.57 8.54
CA GLN A 53 3.43 11.87 8.91
C GLN A 53 3.07 10.47 9.36
N LEU A 54 3.88 9.49 8.96
CA LEU A 54 3.72 8.11 9.40
C LEU A 54 4.75 7.83 10.50
N PRO A 55 4.35 7.28 11.67
CA PRO A 55 5.27 7.00 12.75
C PRO A 55 6.40 6.06 12.35
N VAL A 56 7.60 6.28 12.90
CA VAL A 56 8.81 5.55 12.51
C VAL A 56 8.66 4.05 12.78
N LEU A 57 8.03 3.69 13.90
CA LEU A 57 7.77 2.29 14.25
C LEU A 57 6.90 1.58 13.19
N MET A 58 5.94 2.25 12.59
CA MET A 58 5.10 1.65 11.53
C MET A 58 5.88 1.46 10.24
N LEU A 59 6.74 2.41 9.87
CA LEU A 59 7.65 2.26 8.74
C LEU A 59 8.59 1.07 8.96
N MET A 60 9.15 0.93 10.17
CA MET A 60 10.00 -0.22 10.53
C MET A 60 9.26 -1.55 10.44
N LEU A 61 7.99 -1.60 10.86
CA LEU A 61 7.17 -2.81 10.75
C LEU A 61 6.90 -3.20 9.29
N ILE A 62 6.62 -2.22 8.43
CA ILE A 62 6.47 -2.44 6.98
C ILE A 62 7.75 -3.06 6.42
N THR A 63 8.91 -2.44 6.68
CA THR A 63 10.19 -2.93 6.13
C THR A 63 10.56 -4.30 6.68
N LEU A 64 10.34 -4.55 7.97
CA LEU A 64 10.66 -5.84 8.59
C LEU A 64 9.82 -6.99 8.02
N LEU A 65 8.52 -6.77 7.84
CA LEU A 65 7.63 -7.80 7.29
C LEU A 65 7.89 -8.02 5.78
N ASN A 66 8.22 -6.96 5.04
CA ASN A 66 8.59 -7.05 3.63
C ASN A 66 9.89 -7.86 3.43
N ASP A 67 10.94 -7.56 4.20
CA ASP A 67 12.22 -8.27 4.13
C ASP A 67 12.08 -9.78 4.38
N GLY A 68 11.21 -10.16 5.33
CA GLY A 68 10.89 -11.56 5.60
C GLY A 68 10.37 -12.30 4.36
N THR A 69 9.52 -11.65 3.56
CA THR A 69 9.04 -12.23 2.29
C THR A 69 10.07 -12.17 1.18
N LEU A 70 10.94 -11.15 1.16
CA LEU A 70 11.99 -11.03 0.15
C LEU A 70 12.96 -12.21 0.21
N ILE A 71 13.29 -12.70 1.41
CA ILE A 71 14.12 -13.91 1.59
C ILE A 71 13.47 -15.13 0.95
N SER A 72 12.14 -15.26 1.00
CA SER A 72 11.42 -16.40 0.43
C SER A 72 11.44 -16.44 -1.11
N ILE A 73 11.76 -15.33 -1.78
CA ILE A 73 11.93 -15.27 -3.24
C ILE A 73 13.06 -16.19 -3.71
N GLY A 74 14.10 -16.40 -2.88
CA GLY A 74 15.20 -17.31 -3.21
C GLY A 74 14.78 -18.78 -3.38
N TYR A 75 13.61 -19.16 -2.87
CA TYR A 75 13.06 -20.52 -2.93
C TYR A 75 11.91 -20.66 -3.91
N ASP A 76 11.76 -19.70 -4.81
CA ASP A 76 10.62 -19.67 -5.68
C ASP A 76 10.85 -20.36 -7.06
N TYR A 77 9.75 -20.88 -7.63
CA TYR A 77 9.70 -21.46 -8.97
C TYR A 77 9.72 -20.38 -10.06
N VAL A 78 10.86 -20.29 -10.76
CA VAL A 78 11.02 -19.45 -11.94
C VAL A 78 11.06 -20.32 -13.20
N LYS A 79 10.29 -19.94 -14.23
CA LYS A 79 10.40 -20.54 -15.57
C LYS A 79 11.60 -19.92 -16.29
N PRO A 80 12.66 -20.67 -16.62
CA PRO A 80 13.81 -20.12 -17.33
C PRO A 80 13.43 -19.75 -18.77
N SER A 81 14.04 -18.68 -19.30
CA SER A 81 13.90 -18.35 -20.73
C SER A 81 14.56 -19.44 -21.59
N LYS A 82 13.97 -19.69 -22.77
CA LYS A 82 14.51 -20.65 -23.76
C LYS A 82 15.70 -20.09 -24.53
N MET A 83 15.92 -18.78 -24.45
CA MET A 83 17.00 -18.07 -25.12
C MET A 83 17.86 -17.35 -24.07
N PRO A 84 19.15 -17.09 -24.37
CA PRO A 84 19.99 -16.33 -23.47
C PRO A 84 19.46 -14.89 -23.38
N GLU A 85 18.99 -14.52 -22.19
CA GLU A 85 18.57 -13.14 -21.89
C GLU A 85 19.78 -12.26 -21.61
N ARG A 86 19.76 -11.03 -22.12
CA ARG A 86 20.72 -10.00 -21.73
C ARG A 86 20.15 -9.23 -20.54
N TRP A 87 20.98 -8.95 -19.54
CA TRP A 87 20.55 -8.19 -18.37
C TRP A 87 20.37 -6.71 -18.73
N ASN A 88 19.14 -6.34 -19.13
CA ASN A 88 18.78 -4.97 -19.47
C ASN A 88 18.29 -4.22 -18.23
N PHE A 89 19.21 -3.60 -17.51
CA PHE A 89 18.89 -2.81 -16.33
C PHE A 89 17.92 -1.67 -16.62
N VAL A 90 18.00 -1.05 -17.80
CA VAL A 90 17.14 0.09 -18.13
C VAL A 90 15.68 -0.34 -18.21
N ALA A 91 15.40 -1.43 -18.93
CA ALA A 91 14.05 -1.99 -19.00
C ALA A 91 13.55 -2.42 -17.61
N LEU A 92 14.42 -3.04 -16.79
CA LEU A 92 14.08 -3.46 -15.42
C LEU A 92 13.70 -2.25 -14.55
N PHE A 93 14.48 -1.17 -14.57
CA PHE A 93 14.17 0.05 -13.81
C PHE A 93 12.91 0.75 -14.31
N CYS A 94 12.64 0.74 -15.63
CA CYS A 94 11.39 1.28 -16.17
C CYS A 94 10.16 0.52 -15.65
N ILE A 95 10.19 -0.82 -15.69
CA ILE A 95 9.07 -1.64 -15.21
C ILE A 95 8.89 -1.48 -13.68
N ALA A 96 9.99 -1.52 -12.92
CA ALA A 96 9.97 -1.29 -11.48
C ALA A 96 9.45 0.12 -11.13
N GLY A 97 9.83 1.13 -11.92
CA GLY A 97 9.36 2.50 -11.80
C GLY A 97 7.85 2.60 -11.99
N VAL A 98 7.29 1.95 -13.01
CA VAL A 98 5.83 1.92 -13.24
C VAL A 98 5.09 1.26 -12.09
N LEU A 99 5.54 0.09 -11.63
CA LEU A 99 4.96 -0.61 -10.48
C LEU A 99 4.98 0.28 -9.22
N GLY A 100 6.12 0.90 -8.93
CA GLY A 100 6.28 1.81 -7.79
C GLY A 100 5.43 3.08 -7.91
N ALA A 101 5.30 3.68 -9.10
CA ALA A 101 4.47 4.86 -9.31
C ALA A 101 2.99 4.56 -9.07
N VAL A 102 2.49 3.41 -9.55
CA VAL A 102 1.10 3.00 -9.34
C VAL A 102 0.83 2.71 -7.86
N ALA A 103 1.75 2.00 -7.19
CA ALA A 103 1.66 1.77 -5.76
C ALA A 103 1.68 3.08 -4.95
N CYS A 104 2.53 4.04 -5.32
CA CYS A 104 2.59 5.35 -4.67
C CYS A 104 1.32 6.19 -4.92
N ALA A 105 0.89 6.30 -6.18
CA ALA A 105 -0.30 7.06 -6.56
C ALA A 105 -1.56 6.50 -5.88
N SER A 106 -1.71 5.18 -5.80
CA SER A 106 -2.82 4.55 -5.07
C SER A 106 -2.74 4.77 -3.56
N SER A 107 -1.55 4.86 -2.95
CA SER A 107 -1.42 5.23 -1.54
C SER A 107 -1.87 6.69 -1.30
N LEU A 108 -1.44 7.60 -2.17
CA LEU A 108 -1.78 9.02 -2.07
C LEU A 108 -3.28 9.27 -2.31
N LEU A 109 -3.89 8.55 -3.25
CA LEU A 109 -5.33 8.61 -3.49
C LEU A 109 -6.12 8.16 -2.26
N LEU A 110 -5.71 7.05 -1.63
CA LEU A 110 -6.34 6.59 -0.38
C LEU A 110 -6.17 7.62 0.74
N LEU A 111 -4.98 8.20 0.89
CA LEU A 111 -4.70 9.23 1.90
C LEU A 111 -5.58 10.46 1.68
N TRP A 112 -5.67 10.94 0.44
CA TRP A 112 -6.51 12.08 0.09
C TRP A 112 -7.99 11.80 0.39
N ALA A 113 -8.50 10.63 -0.02
CA ALA A 113 -9.88 10.24 0.24
C ALA A 113 -10.19 10.06 1.74
N ALA A 114 -9.22 9.57 2.52
CA ALA A 114 -9.35 9.43 3.97
C ALA A 114 -9.33 10.78 4.71
N LEU A 115 -8.49 11.72 4.27
CA LEU A 115 -8.45 13.09 4.81
C LEU A 115 -9.71 13.89 4.45
N ASP A 116 -10.29 13.65 3.26
CA ASP A 116 -11.55 14.29 2.83
C ASP A 116 -12.80 13.56 3.37
N SER A 117 -12.65 12.58 4.27
CA SER A 117 -13.77 11.75 4.76
C SER A 117 -14.86 12.52 5.53
N ASN A 118 -14.55 13.72 6.05
CA ASN A 118 -15.52 14.58 6.71
C ASN A 118 -16.45 15.33 5.73
N ASN A 119 -16.12 15.35 4.44
CA ASN A 119 -16.90 16.05 3.43
C ASN A 119 -18.08 15.17 2.97
N PRO A 120 -19.36 15.62 3.10
CA PRO A 120 -20.52 14.85 2.67
C PRO A 120 -20.61 14.63 1.15
N SER A 121 -19.83 15.37 0.35
CA SER A 121 -19.69 15.18 -1.10
C SER A 121 -18.42 14.42 -1.50
N GLY A 122 -17.62 13.99 -0.53
CA GLY A 122 -16.36 13.29 -0.76
C GLY A 122 -16.54 11.83 -1.20
N LEU A 123 -15.45 11.21 -1.68
CA LEU A 123 -15.46 9.81 -2.14
C LEU A 123 -15.94 8.84 -1.06
N PHE A 124 -15.57 9.06 0.20
CA PHE A 124 -15.94 8.16 1.30
C PHE A 124 -17.43 8.25 1.63
N ALA A 125 -18.03 9.45 1.53
CA ALA A 125 -19.47 9.62 1.65
C ALA A 125 -20.22 8.90 0.52
N GLY A 126 -19.72 8.98 -0.72
CA GLY A 126 -20.30 8.25 -1.88
C GLY A 126 -20.24 6.72 -1.74
N VAL A 127 -19.26 6.21 -1.00
CA VAL A 127 -19.10 4.77 -0.72
C VAL A 127 -19.83 4.35 0.58
N GLY A 128 -20.38 5.31 1.34
CA GLY A 128 -21.11 5.05 2.58
C GLY A 128 -20.21 4.78 3.80
N ILE A 129 -18.97 5.24 3.77
CA ILE A 129 -18.03 5.13 4.89
C ILE A 129 -18.24 6.34 5.82
N PRO A 130 -18.45 6.13 7.13
CA PRO A 130 -18.58 7.25 8.06
C PRO A 130 -17.26 8.03 8.20
N PRO A 131 -17.31 9.28 8.69
CA PRO A 131 -16.12 10.08 8.95
C PRO A 131 -15.09 9.33 9.80
N ILE A 132 -13.82 9.42 9.41
CA ILE A 132 -12.74 8.62 10.01
C ILE A 132 -11.87 9.50 10.89
N GLU A 133 -11.57 9.01 12.10
CA GLU A 133 -10.63 9.66 13.00
C GLU A 133 -9.19 9.62 12.47
N TYR A 134 -8.42 10.69 12.68
CA TYR A 134 -7.06 10.81 12.14
C TYR A 134 -6.14 9.63 12.49
N GLY A 135 -6.25 9.09 13.70
CA GLY A 135 -5.45 7.91 14.09
C GLY A 135 -5.78 6.63 13.33
N LYS A 136 -6.99 6.50 12.80
CA LYS A 136 -7.36 5.42 11.87
C LYS A 136 -6.82 5.67 10.47
N ILE A 137 -6.65 6.93 10.06
CA ILE A 137 -6.05 7.28 8.77
C ILE A 137 -4.61 6.78 8.73
N ILE A 138 -3.83 7.02 9.79
CA ILE A 138 -2.43 6.56 9.91
C ILE A 138 -2.35 5.03 9.78
N THR A 139 -3.13 4.30 10.57
CA THR A 139 -3.15 2.83 10.54
C THR A 139 -3.69 2.27 9.22
N SER A 140 -4.60 3.00 8.56
CA SER A 140 -5.11 2.63 7.22
C SER A 140 -4.03 2.73 6.16
N ILE A 141 -3.21 3.79 6.19
CA ILE A 141 -2.07 3.94 5.28
C ILE A 141 -1.00 2.89 5.56
N TYR A 142 -0.70 2.61 6.84
CA TYR A 142 0.17 1.49 7.21
C TYR A 142 -0.31 0.17 6.60
N LEU A 143 -1.59 -0.18 6.78
CA LEU A 143 -2.16 -1.41 6.25
C LEU A 143 -2.11 -1.44 4.73
N LYS A 144 -2.49 -0.33 4.07
CA LYS A 144 -2.45 -0.23 2.60
C LYS A 144 -1.05 -0.49 2.08
N VAL A 145 -0.03 0.23 2.60
CA VAL A 145 1.34 0.12 2.11
C VAL A 145 1.84 -1.31 2.30
N SER A 146 1.64 -1.88 3.50
CA SER A 146 2.04 -3.26 3.78
C SER A 146 1.38 -4.28 2.86
N LEU A 147 0.05 -4.23 2.65
CA LEU A 147 -0.65 -5.13 1.72
C LEU A 147 -0.16 -4.94 0.27
N SER A 148 0.02 -3.68 -0.14
CA SER A 148 0.45 -3.30 -1.49
C SER A 148 1.84 -3.85 -1.82
N ASP A 149 2.78 -3.87 -0.87
CA ASP A 149 4.13 -4.38 -1.08
C ASP A 149 4.11 -5.89 -1.39
N PHE A 150 3.37 -6.68 -0.61
CA PHE A 150 3.24 -8.11 -0.84
C PHE A 150 2.49 -8.45 -2.14
N LEU A 151 1.44 -7.70 -2.46
CA LEU A 151 0.70 -7.88 -3.71
C LEU A 151 1.58 -7.51 -4.93
N THR A 152 2.35 -6.43 -4.82
CA THR A 152 3.29 -6.01 -5.87
C THR A 152 4.35 -7.07 -6.14
N LEU A 153 4.85 -7.73 -5.09
CA LEU A 153 5.78 -8.85 -5.22
C LEU A 153 5.21 -9.95 -6.12
N PHE A 154 3.95 -10.35 -5.95
CA PHE A 154 3.34 -11.36 -6.83
C PHE A 154 3.26 -10.93 -8.30
N SER A 155 2.98 -9.65 -8.56
CA SER A 155 2.94 -9.11 -9.92
C SER A 155 4.35 -9.05 -10.53
N ALA A 156 5.36 -8.59 -9.78
CA ALA A 156 6.74 -8.41 -10.23
C ALA A 156 7.44 -9.73 -10.61
N ARG A 157 6.99 -10.85 -10.03
CA ARG A 157 7.51 -12.18 -10.33
C ARG A 157 7.14 -12.67 -11.72
N THR A 158 5.96 -12.29 -12.18
CA THR A 158 5.49 -12.58 -13.53
C THR A 158 5.96 -11.45 -14.46
N GLN A 159 6.81 -11.80 -15.43
CA GLN A 159 7.39 -10.85 -16.39
C GLN A 159 6.30 -10.29 -17.33
N GLY A 160 6.27 -10.72 -18.60
CA GLY A 160 5.27 -10.27 -19.59
C GLY A 160 3.89 -10.93 -19.47
N GLU A 161 3.73 -11.91 -18.59
CA GLU A 161 2.44 -12.57 -18.36
C GLU A 161 1.69 -11.92 -17.19
N PHE A 162 0.36 -12.05 -17.19
CA PHE A 162 -0.46 -11.71 -16.01
C PHE A 162 -0.06 -12.57 -14.81
N PHE A 163 -0.35 -12.08 -13.60
CA PHE A 163 0.06 -12.78 -12.37
C PHE A 163 -0.47 -14.23 -12.25
N TRP A 164 -1.56 -14.58 -12.94
CA TRP A 164 -2.19 -15.91 -12.90
C TRP A 164 -1.45 -16.97 -13.71
N SER A 165 -0.49 -16.59 -14.55
CA SER A 165 0.17 -17.51 -15.50
C SER A 165 1.24 -18.40 -14.86
N VAL A 166 1.72 -18.03 -13.68
CA VAL A 166 2.74 -18.77 -12.94
C VAL A 166 2.29 -18.89 -11.49
N LEU A 167 2.06 -20.12 -11.03
CA LEU A 167 1.77 -20.36 -9.62
C LEU A 167 3.03 -20.04 -8.78
N PRO A 168 2.91 -19.26 -7.69
CA PRO A 168 3.99 -19.03 -6.77
C PRO A 168 4.36 -20.31 -5.99
N SER A 169 5.59 -20.39 -5.49
CA SER A 169 5.97 -21.50 -4.61
C SER A 169 5.14 -21.47 -3.31
N PRO A 170 4.85 -22.64 -2.71
CA PRO A 170 4.12 -22.69 -1.45
C PRO A 170 4.88 -21.98 -0.31
N ILE A 171 6.22 -21.91 -0.39
CA ILE A 171 7.07 -21.21 0.58
C ILE A 171 6.83 -19.70 0.49
N LEU A 172 6.82 -19.14 -0.73
CA LEU A 172 6.52 -17.72 -0.94
C LEU A 172 5.10 -17.39 -0.49
N LEU A 173 4.13 -18.24 -0.85
CA LEU A 173 2.71 -18.02 -0.51
C LEU A 173 2.48 -18.07 1.00
N THR A 174 3.12 -19.01 1.71
CA THR A 174 3.02 -19.10 3.17
C THR A 174 3.73 -17.93 3.87
N ALA A 175 4.93 -17.54 3.41
CA ALA A 175 5.63 -16.38 3.95
C ALA A 175 4.84 -15.07 3.77
N ALA A 176 4.31 -14.85 2.56
CA ALA A 176 3.46 -13.70 2.27
C ALA A 176 2.14 -13.77 3.04
N GLY A 177 1.50 -14.94 3.13
CA GLY A 177 0.28 -15.15 3.89
C GLY A 177 0.43 -14.83 5.38
N ILE A 178 1.50 -15.32 6.01
CA ILE A 178 1.83 -15.00 7.41
C ILE A 178 2.05 -13.49 7.57
N SER A 179 2.79 -12.87 6.67
CA SER A 179 3.10 -11.44 6.73
C SER A 179 1.85 -10.57 6.55
N LEU A 180 0.96 -10.94 5.61
CA LEU A 180 -0.34 -10.29 5.39
C LEU A 180 -1.24 -10.41 6.63
N VAL A 181 -1.29 -11.60 7.24
CA VAL A 181 -2.08 -11.85 8.46
C VAL A 181 -1.54 -11.02 9.63
N ILE A 182 -0.22 -11.04 9.86
CA ILE A 182 0.40 -10.26 10.93
C ILE A 182 0.15 -8.75 10.72
N SER A 183 0.34 -8.25 9.50
CA SER A 183 0.11 -6.84 9.18
C SER A 183 -1.34 -6.43 9.42
N THR A 184 -2.29 -7.28 9.03
CA THR A 184 -3.72 -7.05 9.23
C THR A 184 -4.08 -7.08 10.72
N ILE A 185 -3.56 -8.05 11.48
CA ILE A 185 -3.78 -8.14 12.93
C ILE A 185 -3.23 -6.90 13.64
N LEU A 186 -1.99 -6.50 13.32
CA LEU A 186 -1.37 -5.31 13.89
C LEU A 186 -2.20 -4.05 13.59
N ALA A 187 -2.67 -3.89 12.35
CA ALA A 187 -3.52 -2.76 11.98
C ALA A 187 -4.89 -2.77 12.69
N CYS A 188 -5.49 -3.94 12.89
CA CYS A 188 -6.78 -4.08 13.55
C CYS A 188 -6.72 -3.84 15.06
N VAL A 189 -5.73 -4.43 15.73
CA VAL A 189 -5.65 -4.52 17.20
C VAL A 189 -4.73 -3.43 17.79
N TRP A 190 -4.19 -2.52 16.96
CA TRP A 190 -3.28 -1.48 17.43
C TRP A 190 -3.87 -0.70 18.62
N PRO A 191 -3.17 -0.61 19.76
CA PRO A 191 -3.69 0.06 20.94
C PRO A 191 -3.89 1.55 20.67
N VAL A 192 -4.92 2.14 21.28
CA VAL A 192 -5.10 3.59 21.26
C VAL A 192 -3.96 4.23 22.03
N GLY A 193 -3.21 5.11 21.39
CA GLY A 193 -2.07 5.77 22.00
C GLY A 193 -1.48 6.86 21.13
N MET A 194 -0.37 7.41 21.60
CA MET A 194 0.44 8.39 20.89
C MET A 194 1.76 7.75 20.49
N LEU A 195 2.12 7.89 19.22
CA LEU A 195 3.36 7.38 18.66
C LEU A 195 4.00 8.51 17.86
N ASP A 196 5.19 8.93 18.24
CA ASP A 196 5.85 10.12 17.66
C ASP A 196 4.95 11.36 17.68
N ARG A 197 4.22 11.59 18.78
CA ARG A 197 3.21 12.67 18.95
C ARG A 197 2.02 12.61 17.98
N LEU A 198 1.87 11.52 17.25
CA LEU A 198 0.73 11.27 16.38
C LEU A 198 -0.23 10.31 17.09
N PRO A 199 -1.53 10.61 17.12
CA PRO A 199 -2.52 9.71 17.69
C PRO A 199 -2.70 8.53 16.74
N VAL A 200 -2.64 7.31 17.29
CA VAL A 200 -2.76 6.08 16.53
C VAL A 200 -3.83 5.22 17.16
N MET A 201 -4.67 4.58 16.34
CA MET A 201 -5.66 3.62 16.83
C MET A 201 -5.90 2.50 15.83
N GLY A 202 -6.17 1.32 16.35
CA GLY A 202 -6.51 0.14 15.55
C GLY A 202 -7.82 0.29 14.79
N LEU A 203 -7.88 -0.27 13.59
CA LEU A 203 -9.04 -0.16 12.71
C LEU A 203 -10.27 -0.91 13.24
N ALA A 204 -10.07 -1.94 14.07
CA ALA A 204 -11.17 -2.73 14.63
C ALA A 204 -11.78 -2.09 15.90
N LEU A 205 -11.21 -0.97 16.37
CA LEU A 205 -11.69 -0.20 17.53
C LEU A 205 -12.66 0.88 17.04
N GLY A 206 -13.79 1.06 17.74
CA GLY A 206 -14.82 2.07 17.43
C GLY A 206 -16.03 1.52 16.65
N GLU A 207 -16.80 2.43 16.05
CA GLU A 207 -18.11 2.12 15.46
C GLU A 207 -18.03 1.33 14.15
N TYR A 208 -17.11 1.69 13.26
CA TYR A 208 -16.96 1.05 11.94
C TYR A 208 -15.79 0.05 11.90
N LYS A 209 -16.11 -1.24 12.11
CA LYS A 209 -15.12 -2.34 12.17
C LYS A 209 -14.76 -2.95 10.82
N LEU A 210 -15.45 -2.57 9.75
CA LEU A 210 -15.27 -3.14 8.39
C LEU A 210 -14.21 -2.40 7.57
N LEU A 211 -13.57 -1.38 8.13
CA LEU A 211 -12.52 -0.58 7.50
C LEU A 211 -11.34 -1.41 6.97
N PRO A 212 -10.81 -2.41 7.71
CA PRO A 212 -9.72 -3.26 7.22
C PRO A 212 -10.09 -4.05 5.95
N LEU A 213 -11.33 -4.54 5.89
CA LEU A 213 -11.85 -5.29 4.74
C LEU A 213 -11.94 -4.37 3.53
N TRP A 214 -12.43 -3.15 3.72
CA TRP A 214 -12.52 -2.17 2.65
C TRP A 214 -11.14 -1.82 2.06
N ILE A 215 -10.13 -1.63 2.92
CA ILE A 215 -8.74 -1.41 2.47
C ILE A 215 -8.21 -2.63 1.73
N TRP A 216 -8.50 -3.84 2.20
CA TRP A 216 -8.13 -5.07 1.49
C TRP A 216 -8.71 -5.09 0.07
N LEU A 217 -9.98 -4.77 -0.08
CA LEU A 217 -10.65 -4.70 -1.37
C LEU A 217 -10.04 -3.63 -2.27
N TYR A 218 -9.75 -2.46 -1.70
CA TYR A 218 -9.07 -1.36 -2.40
C TYR A 218 -7.68 -1.77 -2.89
N CYS A 219 -6.89 -2.44 -2.05
CA CYS A 219 -5.56 -2.95 -2.40
C CYS A 219 -5.63 -3.99 -3.51
N LEU A 220 -6.58 -4.93 -3.44
CA LEU A 220 -6.79 -5.92 -4.50
C LEU A 220 -7.16 -5.26 -5.83
N LEU A 221 -8.06 -4.28 -5.83
CA LEU A 221 -8.43 -3.55 -7.03
C LEU A 221 -7.25 -2.80 -7.64
N CYS A 222 -6.51 -2.04 -6.82
CA CYS A 222 -5.33 -1.30 -7.28
C CYS A 222 -4.24 -2.23 -7.80
N TRP A 223 -4.07 -3.40 -7.17
CA TRP A 223 -3.14 -4.42 -7.61
C TRP A 223 -3.49 -5.00 -8.99
N LEU A 224 -4.77 -5.24 -9.28
CA LEU A 224 -5.21 -5.67 -10.62
C LEU A 224 -4.87 -4.62 -11.68
N ILE A 225 -5.11 -3.33 -11.38
CA ILE A 225 -4.75 -2.22 -12.26
C ILE A 225 -3.23 -2.17 -12.46
N GLN A 226 -2.48 -2.35 -11.38
CA GLN A 226 -1.01 -2.36 -11.40
C GLN A 226 -0.46 -3.50 -12.27
N ASP A 227 -1.00 -4.72 -12.16
CA ASP A 227 -0.57 -5.86 -12.99
C ASP A 227 -0.90 -5.62 -14.47
N ALA A 228 -2.07 -5.04 -14.78
CA ALA A 228 -2.44 -4.67 -16.14
C ALA A 228 -1.50 -3.61 -16.74
N LEU A 229 -1.14 -2.57 -15.97
CA LEU A 229 -0.20 -1.54 -16.42
C LEU A 229 1.21 -2.08 -16.60
N LYS A 230 1.65 -3.02 -15.76
CA LYS A 230 2.91 -3.75 -15.93
C LYS A 230 2.94 -4.50 -17.26
N VAL A 231 1.92 -5.31 -17.54
CA VAL A 231 1.82 -6.07 -18.79
C VAL A 231 1.80 -5.14 -20.01
N LEU A 232 1.05 -4.02 -19.93
CA LEU A 232 1.04 -3.01 -20.98
C LEU A 232 2.43 -2.38 -21.19
N CYS A 233 3.13 -2.03 -20.11
CA CYS A 233 4.49 -1.47 -20.19
C CYS A 233 5.46 -2.43 -20.89
N ILE A 234 5.44 -3.70 -20.51
CA ILE A 234 6.28 -4.73 -21.12
C ILE A 234 5.93 -4.93 -22.60
N PHE A 235 4.64 -5.01 -22.92
CA PHE A 235 4.16 -5.10 -24.31
C PHE A 235 4.63 -3.91 -25.16
N LEU A 236 4.61 -2.69 -24.60
CA LEU A 236 5.09 -1.49 -25.31
C LEU A 236 6.61 -1.51 -25.53
N ILE A 237 7.39 -1.92 -24.53
CA ILE A 237 8.85 -2.07 -24.64
C ILE A 237 9.19 -3.10 -25.72
N GLU A 238 8.49 -4.25 -25.71
CA GLU A 238 8.61 -5.28 -26.73
C GLU A 238 8.24 -4.76 -28.12
N SER A 239 7.06 -4.15 -28.28
CA SER A 239 6.58 -3.68 -29.58
C SER A 239 7.46 -2.61 -30.22
N THR A 240 8.08 -1.75 -29.41
CA THR A 240 8.91 -0.63 -29.91
C THR A 240 10.38 -1.02 -30.06
N GLY A 241 10.80 -2.18 -29.56
CA GLY A 241 12.22 -2.56 -29.49
C GLY A 241 13.04 -1.60 -28.62
N LEU A 242 12.38 -0.88 -27.71
CA LEU A 242 13.01 0.13 -26.87
C LEU A 242 14.10 -0.52 -26.02
N PHE A 243 15.22 0.18 -25.84
CA PHE A 243 16.39 -0.31 -25.09
C PHE A 243 17.05 -1.58 -25.63
N SER A 244 16.88 -1.87 -26.93
CA SER A 244 17.36 -3.14 -27.53
C SER A 244 16.81 -4.37 -26.81
N TYR A 245 15.56 -4.28 -26.33
CA TYR A 245 14.85 -5.44 -25.82
C TYR A 245 14.58 -6.42 -26.98
N GLU A 246 15.27 -7.56 -26.94
CA GLU A 246 15.33 -8.48 -28.06
C GLU A 246 14.10 -9.39 -28.05
N ASN A 247 13.12 -9.12 -28.92
CA ASN A 247 11.87 -9.90 -28.99
C ASN A 247 12.14 -11.40 -29.27
N PRO A 248 11.81 -12.32 -28.34
CA PRO A 248 12.00 -13.76 -28.55
C PRO A 248 11.21 -14.29 -29.76
N HIS A 249 10.02 -13.72 -29.99
CA HIS A 249 9.13 -14.07 -31.10
C HIS A 249 9.69 -13.64 -32.47
N ALA A 250 10.35 -12.48 -32.55
CA ALA A 250 10.97 -11.99 -33.79
C ALA A 250 12.18 -12.84 -34.18
N LYS A 251 12.97 -13.29 -33.18
CA LYS A 251 14.13 -14.16 -33.41
C LYS A 251 13.73 -15.56 -33.89
N LYS A 252 12.61 -16.11 -33.40
CA LYS A 252 12.08 -17.40 -33.85
C LYS A 252 11.75 -17.38 -35.35
N LEU A 253 11.11 -16.32 -35.84
CA LEU A 253 10.81 -16.14 -37.27
C LEU A 253 12.07 -16.03 -38.14
N ASN A 254 13.09 -15.29 -37.68
CA ASN A 254 14.35 -15.18 -38.41
C ASN A 254 15.16 -16.47 -38.42
N HIS A 255 15.24 -17.21 -37.31
CA HIS A 255 15.95 -18.48 -37.24
C HIS A 255 15.24 -19.59 -38.04
N SER A 256 13.90 -19.60 -38.06
CA SER A 256 13.11 -20.50 -38.91
C SER A 256 13.29 -20.19 -40.41
N ARG A 257 13.43 -18.91 -40.80
CA ARG A 257 13.77 -18.54 -42.19
C ARG A 257 15.19 -18.95 -42.58
N LEU A 258 16.17 -18.79 -41.70
CA LEU A 258 17.56 -19.19 -41.94
C LEU A 258 17.70 -20.72 -42.00
N GLY A 259 16.98 -21.47 -41.16
CA GLY A 259 16.94 -22.93 -41.20
C GLY A 259 16.22 -23.49 -42.44
N ALA A 260 15.15 -22.83 -42.91
CA ALA A 260 14.46 -23.20 -44.14
C ALA A 260 15.24 -22.83 -45.42
N GLY A 261 16.09 -21.80 -45.36
CA GLY A 261 16.96 -21.39 -46.47
C GLY A 261 18.21 -22.25 -46.64
N SER A 262 18.64 -22.98 -45.60
CA SER A 262 19.87 -23.79 -45.63
C SER A 262 19.66 -25.24 -46.12
N PHE A 263 18.43 -25.71 -46.32
CA PHE A 263 18.14 -27.07 -46.80
C PHE A 263 17.83 -27.16 -48.30
N LYS A 264 18.18 -26.10 -49.06
CA LYS A 264 17.95 -26.02 -50.51
C LYS A 264 19.21 -25.52 -51.24
N ALA A 265 20.34 -26.16 -50.95
CA ALA A 265 21.54 -26.02 -51.77
C ALA A 265 22.32 -27.34 -51.76
N THR A 266 22.14 -28.08 -52.86
CA THR A 266 22.99 -29.18 -53.39
C THR A 266 22.95 -30.53 -52.68
#